data_AF-A0A396SPU8-F1
#
_entry.id   AF-A0A396SPU8-F1
#
_cell.length_a   1.000
_cell.length_b   1.000
_cell.length_c   1.000
_cell.angle_alpha   90.00
_cell.angle_beta   90.00
_cell.angle_gamma   90.00
#
_symmetry.space_group_name_H-M   'P 1'
#
loop_
_entity.id
_entity.type
_entity.pdbx_description
1 polymer ?
#
loop_
_entity_poly.entity_id
_entity_poly.type
_entity_poly.pdbx_seq_one_letter_code
_entity_poly.pdbx_strand_id
1 'polypeptide(L)'
;METKDVIELPIPTGALITAVDTIMQERGYVPAESLKGKTIKMKEFSKKYCGNRAPEWIRTFIFDEYPEVDVNNGGWVVHPRRTKYGKTTIIFENRGAEWMEEHQLEIDWDAKLP
;
A
#
# COMPACT_ATOMS: atom_id res chain seq x y z
N MET A 1 -35.83 38.33 -39.27
CA MET A 1 -34.94 38.02 -38.12
C MET A 1 -34.79 36.52 -38.08
N GLU A 2 -33.65 35.99 -38.54
CA GLU A 2 -33.33 34.56 -38.37
C GLU A 2 -33.04 34.31 -36.90
N THR A 3 -33.91 33.55 -36.25
CA THR A 3 -33.64 32.95 -34.95
C THR A 3 -32.53 31.92 -35.13
N LYS A 4 -31.33 32.22 -34.61
CA LYS A 4 -30.28 31.19 -34.51
C LYS A 4 -30.79 30.12 -33.55
N ASP A 5 -31.07 28.94 -34.08
CA ASP A 5 -31.31 27.75 -33.27
C ASP A 5 -30.07 27.50 -32.39
N VAL A 6 -30.22 27.70 -31.09
CA VAL A 6 -29.22 27.36 -30.09
C VAL A 6 -29.39 25.87 -29.79
N ILE A 7 -28.45 25.06 -30.27
CA ILE A 7 -28.43 23.62 -29.98
C ILE A 7 -27.68 23.43 -28.66
N GLU A 8 -28.40 23.08 -27.60
CA GLU A 8 -27.78 22.60 -26.36
C GLU A 8 -27.36 21.13 -26.53
N LEU A 9 -26.06 20.88 -26.54
CA LEU A 9 -25.51 19.53 -26.51
C LEU A 9 -25.23 19.13 -25.05
N PRO A 10 -26.06 18.26 -24.44
CA PRO A 10 -25.80 17.80 -23.09
C PRO A 10 -24.53 16.96 -23.09
N ILE A 11 -23.49 17.44 -22.41
CA ILE A 11 -22.30 16.62 -22.17
C ILE A 11 -22.66 15.58 -21.12
N PRO A 12 -22.53 14.27 -21.41
CA PRO A 12 -22.78 13.25 -20.42
C PRO A 12 -21.84 13.41 -19.22
N THR A 13 -22.38 13.48 -18.00
CA THR A 13 -21.58 13.63 -16.78
C THR A 13 -20.51 12.54 -16.63
N GLY A 14 -20.81 11.31 -17.08
CA GLY A 14 -19.84 10.21 -17.09
C GLY A 14 -18.59 10.51 -17.93
N ALA A 15 -18.76 11.16 -19.09
CA ALA A 15 -17.64 11.54 -19.95
C ALA A 15 -16.76 12.62 -19.29
N LEU A 16 -17.37 13.55 -18.54
CA LEU A 16 -16.64 14.54 -17.76
C LEU A 16 -15.82 13.91 -16.64
N ILE A 17 -16.39 12.95 -15.91
CA ILE A 17 -15.69 12.22 -14.84
C ILE A 17 -14.47 11.49 -15.41
N THR A 18 -14.64 10.73 -16.50
CA THR A 18 -13.52 10.00 -17.14
C THR A 18 -12.42 10.94 -17.64
N ALA A 19 -12.78 12.08 -18.24
CA ALA A 19 -11.80 13.05 -18.70
C ALA A 19 -11.01 13.67 -17.54
N VAL A 20 -11.69 14.00 -16.43
CA VAL A 20 -11.04 14.51 -15.22
C VAL A 20 -10.11 13.46 -14.63
N ASP A 21 -10.55 12.21 -14.48
CA ASP A 21 -9.73 11.13 -13.95
C ASP A 21 -8.45 10.91 -14.77
N THR A 22 -8.57 10.96 -16.09
CA THR A 22 -7.43 10.81 -17.02
C THR A 22 -6.42 11.94 -16.85
N ILE A 23 -6.88 13.20 -16.83
CA ILE A 23 -6.01 14.37 -16.64
C ILE A 23 -5.34 14.33 -15.25
N MET A 24 -6.07 13.89 -14.23
CA MET A 24 -5.52 13.73 -12.88
C MET A 24 -4.40 12.68 -12.86
N GLN A 25 -4.60 11.52 -13.51
CA GLN A 25 -3.57 10.49 -13.63
C GLN A 25 -2.34 10.98 -14.40
N GLU A 26 -2.51 11.65 -15.55
CA GLU A 26 -1.41 12.20 -16.36
C GLU A 26 -0.55 13.19 -15.57
N ARG A 27 -1.18 13.98 -14.69
CA ARG A 27 -0.49 14.95 -13.82
C ARG A 27 0.11 14.33 -12.56
N GLY A 28 -0.01 13.01 -12.40
CA GLY A 28 0.54 12.28 -11.27
C GLY A 28 -0.26 12.42 -9.97
N TYR A 29 -1.52 12.85 -10.04
CA TYR A 29 -2.41 12.81 -8.88
C TYR A 29 -2.73 11.36 -8.54
N VAL A 30 -2.68 11.07 -7.25
CA VAL A 30 -2.90 9.74 -6.70
C VAL A 30 -4.28 9.73 -6.04
N PRO A 31 -5.19 8.79 -6.38
CA PRO A 31 -6.49 8.69 -5.72
C PRO A 31 -6.35 8.57 -4.20
N ALA A 32 -7.30 9.12 -3.44
CA ALA A 32 -7.25 9.09 -1.98
C ALA A 32 -7.14 7.66 -1.41
N GLU A 33 -7.72 6.69 -2.10
CA GLU A 33 -7.68 5.26 -1.73
C GLU A 33 -6.36 4.57 -2.07
N SER A 34 -5.49 5.20 -2.86
CA SER A 34 -4.19 4.61 -3.18
C SER A 34 -3.33 4.43 -1.93
N LEU A 35 -2.55 3.35 -1.91
CA LEU A 35 -1.56 3.07 -0.88
C LEU A 35 -0.21 3.73 -1.17
N LYS A 36 -0.05 4.37 -2.34
CA LYS A 36 1.20 4.99 -2.78
C LYS A 36 1.60 6.12 -1.84
N GLY A 37 2.81 6.02 -1.28
CA GLY A 37 3.34 7.00 -0.31
C GLY A 37 2.78 6.88 1.11
N LYS A 38 1.82 5.97 1.37
CA LYS A 38 1.32 5.71 2.72
C LYS A 38 2.26 4.80 3.47
N THR A 39 2.41 5.09 4.76
CA THR A 39 3.15 4.24 5.69
C THR A 39 2.25 3.83 6.84
N ILE A 40 2.36 2.58 7.26
CA ILE A 40 1.63 2.04 8.39
C ILE A 40 2.58 1.58 9.50
N LYS A 41 2.03 1.40 10.70
CA LYS A 41 2.75 0.86 11.85
C LYS A 41 2.54 -0.65 11.95
N MET A 42 3.42 -1.31 12.70
CA MET A 42 3.39 -2.76 12.93
C MET A 42 2.00 -3.31 13.33
N LYS A 43 1.27 -2.62 14.23
CA LYS A 43 -0.06 -3.05 14.66
C LYS A 43 -1.07 -3.09 13.51
N GLU A 44 -0.99 -2.11 12.61
CA GLU A 44 -1.90 -2.03 11.47
C GLU A 44 -1.52 -3.06 10.40
N PHE A 45 -0.23 -3.23 10.14
CA PHE A 45 0.27 -4.27 9.24
C PHE A 45 -0.15 -5.67 9.70
N SER A 46 0.02 -5.97 11.00
CA SER A 46 -0.45 -7.20 11.64
C SER A 46 -1.94 -7.46 11.39
N LYS A 47 -2.78 -6.44 11.59
CA LYS A 47 -4.22 -6.56 11.42
C LYS A 47 -4.65 -6.75 9.96
N LYS A 48 -4.03 -6.01 9.04
CA LYS A 48 -4.42 -6.00 7.63
C LYS A 48 -3.90 -7.22 6.87
N TYR A 49 -2.63 -7.58 7.07
CA TYR A 49 -1.93 -8.53 6.20
C TYR A 49 -1.49 -9.81 6.91
N CYS A 50 -1.42 -9.82 8.24
CA CYS A 50 -0.87 -10.97 8.97
C CYS A 50 -1.88 -11.59 9.94
N GLY A 51 -3.19 -11.48 9.72
CA GLY A 51 -4.20 -12.15 10.55
C GLY A 51 -4.14 -11.84 12.06
N ASN A 52 -3.73 -10.62 12.44
CA ASN A 52 -3.49 -10.20 13.82
C ASN A 52 -2.35 -10.94 14.56
N ARG A 53 -1.35 -11.47 13.84
CA ARG A 53 -0.16 -12.08 14.46
C ARG A 53 0.65 -11.08 15.29
N ALA A 54 1.28 -11.58 16.35
CA ALA A 54 2.07 -10.75 17.25
C ALA A 54 3.27 -10.10 16.53
N PRO A 55 3.71 -8.90 16.94
CA PRO A 55 4.89 -8.24 16.36
C PRO A 55 6.16 -9.09 16.36
N GLU A 56 6.35 -9.93 17.37
CA GLU A 56 7.48 -10.85 17.49
C GLU A 56 7.42 -11.93 16.41
N TRP A 57 6.23 -12.49 16.18
CA TRP A 57 5.99 -13.48 15.12
C TRP A 57 6.31 -12.90 13.74
N ILE A 58 5.82 -11.69 13.46
CA ILE A 58 6.08 -11.00 12.18
C ILE A 58 7.57 -10.73 11.99
N ARG A 59 8.28 -10.34 13.05
CA ARG A 59 9.73 -10.13 12.96
C ARG A 59 10.46 -11.42 12.62
N THR A 60 10.13 -12.52 13.29
CA THR A 60 10.78 -13.81 13.05
C THR A 60 10.44 -14.32 11.66
N PHE A 61 9.16 -14.58 11.36
CA PHE A 61 8.75 -15.36 10.20
C PHE A 61 8.53 -14.57 8.92
N ILE A 62 8.63 -13.24 8.98
CA ILE A 62 8.59 -12.39 7.79
C ILE A 62 9.89 -11.60 7.70
N PHE A 63 10.24 -10.80 8.69
CA PHE A 63 11.36 -9.88 8.50
C PHE A 63 12.75 -10.52 8.58
N ASP A 64 12.91 -11.52 9.46
CA ASP A 64 14.18 -12.20 9.64
C ASP A 64 14.36 -13.34 8.61
N GLU A 65 13.28 -14.06 8.28
CA GLU A 65 13.28 -15.08 7.22
C GLU A 65 13.46 -14.49 5.81
N TYR A 66 12.92 -13.29 5.55
CA TYR A 66 12.97 -12.62 4.24
C TYR A 66 13.74 -11.30 4.33
N PRO A 67 15.09 -11.32 4.35
CA PRO A 67 15.89 -10.12 4.54
C PRO A 67 15.72 -9.07 3.45
N GLU A 68 15.24 -9.43 2.26
CA GLU A 68 14.94 -8.52 1.15
C GLU A 68 13.82 -7.52 1.48
N VAL A 69 13.00 -7.79 2.50
CA VAL A 69 11.95 -6.83 2.93
C VAL A 69 12.54 -5.61 3.64
N ASP A 70 13.79 -5.64 4.10
CA ASP A 70 14.47 -4.47 4.68
C ASP A 70 14.78 -3.43 3.59
N VAL A 71 14.48 -2.16 3.83
CA VAL A 71 14.81 -1.05 2.92
C VAL A 71 16.30 -0.94 2.60
N ASN A 72 17.19 -1.38 3.50
CA ASN A 72 18.63 -1.41 3.25
C ASN A 72 18.99 -2.42 2.15
N ASN A 73 18.11 -3.40 1.92
CA ASN A 73 18.22 -4.42 0.87
C ASN A 73 17.28 -4.12 -0.32
N GLY A 74 16.67 -2.93 -0.36
CA GLY A 74 15.74 -2.51 -1.42
C GLY A 74 14.26 -2.76 -1.12
N GLY A 75 13.95 -3.30 0.05
CA GLY A 75 12.59 -3.66 0.47
C GLY A 75 11.71 -2.48 0.90
N TRP A 76 10.82 -2.77 1.86
CA TRP A 76 9.70 -1.91 2.23
C TRP A 76 9.51 -1.72 3.74
N VAL A 77 10.36 -2.34 4.56
CA VAL A 77 10.38 -2.22 6.02
C VAL A 77 11.59 -1.41 6.47
N VAL A 78 11.36 -0.30 7.17
CA VAL A 78 12.40 0.44 7.88
C VAL A 78 12.52 -0.09 9.30
N HIS A 79 13.73 -0.48 9.70
CA HIS A 79 14.02 -1.04 11.03
C HIS A 79 13.13 -2.27 11.36
N PRO A 80 13.30 -3.39 10.63
CA PRO A 80 12.54 -4.62 10.90
C PRO A 80 12.69 -5.09 12.35
N ARG A 81 13.91 -5.04 12.89
CA ARG A 81 14.18 -5.24 14.32
C ARG A 81 14.28 -3.93 15.09
N ARG A 82 13.75 -3.95 16.32
CA ARG A 82 13.97 -2.87 17.28
C ARG A 82 15.40 -2.95 17.78
N THR A 83 16.18 -1.88 17.60
CA THR A 83 17.53 -1.77 18.16
C THR A 83 17.49 -1.13 19.55
N LYS A 84 18.61 -1.19 20.30
CA LYS A 84 18.75 -0.57 21.63
C LYS A 84 18.45 0.94 21.66
N TYR A 85 18.49 1.59 20.49
CA TYR A 85 18.18 3.01 20.32
C TYR A 85 16.70 3.28 20.00
N GLY A 86 15.83 2.27 20.10
CA GLY A 86 14.38 2.47 20.08
C GLY A 86 13.79 2.87 18.73
N LYS A 87 14.45 2.53 17.62
CA LYS A 87 13.94 2.91 16.30
C LYS A 87 12.58 2.24 16.02
N THR A 88 11.60 3.07 15.64
CA THR A 88 10.25 2.61 15.31
C THR A 88 10.24 1.97 13.94
N THR A 89 9.59 0.80 13.82
CA THR A 89 9.38 0.14 12.53
C THR A 89 8.40 0.95 11.68
N ILE A 90 8.76 1.22 10.43
CA ILE A 90 7.91 1.89 9.44
C ILE A 90 7.72 0.94 8.27
N ILE A 91 6.49 0.79 7.80
CA ILE A 91 6.14 -0.12 6.71
C ILE A 91 5.56 0.72 5.58
N PHE A 92 6.15 0.65 4.39
CA PHE A 92 5.58 1.26 3.18
C PHE A 92 4.43 0.38 2.68
N GLU A 93 3.19 0.82 2.90
CA GLU A 93 2.02 -0.05 2.81
C GLU A 93 1.82 -0.63 1.41
N ASN A 94 2.00 0.16 0.35
CA ASN A 94 1.85 -0.33 -1.03
C ASN A 94 2.76 -1.53 -1.32
N ARG A 95 4.06 -1.38 -1.06
CA ARG A 95 5.06 -2.42 -1.34
C ARG A 95 4.91 -3.62 -0.40
N GLY A 96 4.53 -3.38 0.86
CA GLY A 96 4.26 -4.46 1.80
C GLY A 96 3.02 -5.27 1.42
N ALA A 97 1.97 -4.61 0.90
CA ALA A 97 0.78 -5.29 0.41
C ALA A 97 1.08 -6.15 -0.82
N GLU A 98 1.81 -5.59 -1.81
CA GLU A 98 2.25 -6.31 -3.01
C GLU A 98 3.10 -7.54 -2.64
N TRP A 99 4.10 -7.38 -1.78
CA TRP A 99 4.96 -8.48 -1.35
C TRP A 99 4.18 -9.58 -0.61
N MET A 100 3.24 -9.21 0.27
CA MET A 100 2.40 -10.16 0.99
C MET A 100 1.50 -10.96 0.03
N GLU A 101 0.95 -10.33 -1.00
CA GLU A 101 0.13 -11.03 -1.99
C GLU A 101 0.93 -12.14 -2.69
N GLU A 102 2.19 -11.83 -3.03
CA GLU A 102 3.11 -12.75 -3.71
C GLU A 102 3.60 -13.90 -2.81
N HIS A 103 3.89 -13.64 -1.54
CA HIS A 103 4.60 -14.60 -0.66
C HIS A 103 3.71 -15.24 0.42
N GLN A 104 2.46 -14.81 0.60
CA GLN A 104 1.58 -15.33 1.66
C GLN A 104 1.40 -16.85 1.65
N LEU A 105 1.55 -17.50 0.49
CA LEU A 105 1.44 -18.96 0.37
C LEU A 105 2.71 -19.71 0.79
N GLU A 106 3.84 -19.01 0.86
CA GLU A 106 5.14 -19.57 1.25
C GLU A 106 5.35 -19.52 2.77
N ILE A 107 4.66 -18.60 3.44
CA ILE A 107 4.76 -18.38 4.88
C ILE A 107 4.08 -19.55 5.61
N ASP A 108 4.82 -20.21 6.51
CA ASP A 108 4.24 -21.14 7.48
C ASP A 108 3.47 -20.35 8.55
N TRP A 109 2.18 -20.16 8.32
CA TRP A 109 1.29 -19.45 9.24
C TRP A 109 1.12 -20.16 10.59
N ASP A 110 1.40 -21.47 10.69
CA ASP A 110 1.29 -22.23 11.93
C ASP A 110 2.59 -22.30 12.73
N ALA A 111 3.65 -21.65 12.22
CA ALA A 111 4.94 -21.56 12.88
C ALA A 111 4.85 -20.98 14.29
N LYS A 112 5.61 -21.58 15.21
CA LYS A 112 5.67 -21.19 16.63
C LYS A 112 6.97 -20.48 16.91
N LEU A 113 6.90 -19.40 17.69
CA LEU A 113 8.09 -18.69 18.15
C LEU A 113 9.03 -19.67 18.88
N PRO A 114 10.34 -19.65 18.57
CA PRO A 114 11.34 -20.46 19.26
C PRO A 114 11.56 -20.03 20.72
#